data_AF-A0A1B1VWK7-F1
#
_entry.id   AF-A0A1B1VWK7-F1
#
_cell.length_a   1.000
_cell.length_b   1.000
_cell.length_c   1.000
_cell.angle_alpha   90.00
_cell.angle_beta   90.00
_cell.angle_gamma   90.00
#
_symmetry.space_group_name_H-M   'P 1'
#
loop_
_entity.id
_entity.type
_entity.pdbx_description
1 polymer ?
#
loop_
_entity_poly.entity_id
_entity_poly.type
_entity_poly.pdbx_seq_one_letter_code
_entity_poly.pdbx_strand_id
1 'polypeptide(L)'
;VPQIEQRLKALNQAWAELKQLAATRGQKLDESLTYQQFLTKVEEEEAWISEKQQLLSVEDYGDTMAAVQGLLKKHDAFETDFQAHRERCKDINEAGQQLVVDGNHHADSISQRCQQLQAKLDNLAALAGRRKAKLVDNSAYLQFMWKADVVESWIADKETHVKSEEFGRDLSSVQTLLTKQETFDAGLTAFEHEGIQNITALKDQLIAANHDQSPAILQRHADVIARWQKLLADSDARKQRLLRMQEQFRQIEELFLTFAKKASAFN
;
A
#
# COMPACT_ATOMS: atom_id res chain seq x y z
N VAL A 1 -93.05 17.74 2.31
CA VAL A 1 -92.08 17.85 3.42
C VAL A 1 -91.12 16.65 3.48
N PRO A 2 -91.55 15.37 3.45
CA PRO A 2 -90.65 14.21 3.61
C PRO A 2 -89.60 14.04 2.49
N GLN A 3 -89.97 14.37 1.25
CA GLN A 3 -89.10 14.25 0.09
C GLN A 3 -87.93 15.25 0.10
N ILE A 4 -88.13 16.43 0.69
CA ILE A 4 -87.10 17.47 0.80
C ILE A 4 -86.08 17.06 1.87
N GLU A 5 -86.53 16.53 3.00
CA GLU A 5 -85.68 16.00 4.07
C GLU A 5 -84.82 14.83 3.58
N GLN A 6 -85.39 13.89 2.82
CA GLN A 6 -84.62 12.81 2.19
C GLN A 6 -83.53 13.32 1.25
N ARG A 7 -83.84 14.32 0.40
CA ARG A 7 -82.85 14.91 -0.51
C ARG A 7 -81.75 15.65 0.24
N LEU A 8 -82.08 16.39 1.30
CA LEU A 8 -81.09 17.06 2.15
C LEU A 8 -80.17 16.05 2.84
N LYS A 9 -80.71 14.94 3.35
CA LYS A 9 -79.92 13.87 3.96
C LYS A 9 -78.96 13.23 2.95
N ALA A 10 -79.43 12.92 1.75
CA ALA A 10 -78.60 12.38 0.68
C ALA A 10 -77.50 13.35 0.25
N LEU A 11 -77.80 14.65 0.13
CA LEU A 11 -76.82 15.69 -0.18
C LEU A 11 -75.74 15.80 0.90
N ASN A 12 -76.14 15.81 2.18
CA ASN A 12 -75.18 15.86 3.29
C ASN A 12 -74.27 14.63 3.32
N GLN A 13 -74.80 13.45 3.00
CA GLN A 13 -74.01 12.22 2.91
C GLN A 13 -73.02 12.28 1.74
N ALA A 14 -73.49 12.66 0.54
CA ALA A 14 -72.62 12.83 -0.63
C ALA A 14 -71.53 13.89 -0.39
N TRP A 15 -71.85 14.98 0.32
CA TRP A 15 -70.88 16.01 0.69
C TRP A 15 -69.82 15.49 1.68
N ALA A 16 -70.23 14.67 2.67
CA ALA A 16 -69.31 14.04 3.60
C ALA A 16 -68.37 13.06 2.88
N GLU A 17 -68.91 12.24 1.98
CA GLU A 17 -68.13 11.32 1.14
C GLU A 17 -67.14 12.08 0.25
N LEU A 18 -67.57 13.17 -0.41
CA LEU A 18 -66.70 13.99 -1.24
C LEU A 18 -65.54 14.59 -0.42
N LYS A 19 -65.81 15.08 0.80
CA LYS A 19 -64.78 15.60 1.70
C LYS A 19 -63.75 14.52 2.07
N GLN A 20 -64.22 13.31 2.39
CA GLN A 20 -63.35 12.19 2.71
C GLN A 20 -62.48 11.79 1.51
N LEU A 21 -63.07 11.72 0.31
CA LEU A 21 -62.36 11.44 -0.93
C LEU A 21 -61.30 12.52 -1.24
N ALA A 22 -61.65 13.79 -1.05
CA ALA A 22 -60.73 14.90 -1.25
C ALA A 22 -59.56 14.87 -0.24
N ALA A 23 -59.83 14.60 1.04
CA ALA A 23 -58.80 14.44 2.06
C ALA A 23 -57.86 13.27 1.76
N THR A 24 -58.41 12.11 1.38
CA THR A 24 -57.64 10.92 0.99
C THR A 24 -56.77 11.21 -0.24
N ARG A 25 -57.31 11.94 -1.23
CA ARG A 25 -56.54 12.38 -2.40
C ARG A 25 -55.41 13.32 -2.01
N GLY A 26 -55.67 14.27 -1.11
CA GLY A 26 -54.65 15.19 -0.59
C GLY A 26 -53.50 14.44 0.08
N GLN A 27 -53.81 13.49 0.96
CA GLN A 27 -52.81 12.64 1.62
C GLN A 27 -51.96 11.86 0.61
N LYS A 28 -52.60 11.21 -0.37
CA LYS A 28 -51.86 10.45 -1.40
C LYS A 28 -50.95 11.35 -2.24
N LEU A 29 -51.37 12.58 -2.55
CA LEU A 29 -50.53 13.52 -3.29
C LEU A 29 -49.30 13.94 -2.49
N ASP A 30 -49.45 14.13 -1.17
CA ASP A 30 -48.33 14.42 -0.27
C ASP A 30 -47.36 13.23 -0.19
N GLU A 31 -47.89 12.02 0.01
CA GLU A 31 -47.11 10.78 -0.02
C GLU A 31 -46.34 10.59 -1.34
N SER A 32 -46.98 10.88 -2.49
CA SER A 32 -46.32 10.83 -3.79
C SER A 32 -45.24 11.91 -3.94
N LEU A 33 -45.47 13.12 -3.43
CA LEU A 33 -44.47 14.19 -3.46
C LEU A 33 -43.22 13.79 -2.67
N THR A 34 -43.39 13.29 -1.45
CA THR A 34 -42.26 12.84 -0.62
C THR A 34 -41.54 11.65 -1.25
N TYR A 35 -42.28 10.72 -1.86
CA TYR A 35 -41.69 9.61 -2.62
C TYR A 35 -40.83 10.10 -3.80
N GLN A 36 -41.30 11.09 -4.57
CA GLN A 36 -40.51 11.66 -5.67
C GLN A 36 -39.24 12.35 -5.16
N GLN A 37 -39.32 13.09 -4.05
CA GLN A 37 -38.13 13.71 -3.43
C GLN A 37 -37.12 12.66 -2.95
N PHE A 38 -37.59 11.55 -2.39
CA PHE A 38 -36.74 10.41 -2.04
C PHE A 38 -36.05 9.83 -3.28
N LEU A 39 -36.80 9.59 -4.37
CA LEU A 39 -36.24 9.05 -5.61
C LEU A 39 -35.16 9.95 -6.19
N THR A 40 -35.36 11.27 -6.22
CA THR A 40 -34.34 12.21 -6.71
C THR A 40 -33.02 12.06 -5.94
N LYS A 41 -33.09 11.97 -4.61
CA LYS A 41 -31.88 11.76 -3.78
C LYS A 41 -31.20 10.43 -4.06
N VAL A 42 -31.97 9.36 -4.25
CA VAL A 42 -31.43 8.05 -4.63
C VAL A 42 -30.73 8.14 -5.99
N GLU A 43 -31.35 8.76 -6.98
CA GLU A 43 -30.81 8.89 -8.33
C GLU A 43 -29.52 9.73 -8.37
N GLU A 44 -29.44 10.80 -7.58
CA GLU A 44 -28.22 11.61 -7.42
C GLU A 44 -27.05 10.77 -6.89
N GLU A 45 -27.27 10.00 -5.83
CA GLU A 45 -26.24 9.13 -5.25
C GLU A 45 -25.90 7.96 -6.19
N GLU A 46 -26.88 7.35 -6.86
CA GLU A 46 -26.64 6.29 -7.84
C GLU A 46 -25.81 6.78 -9.03
N ALA A 47 -26.06 8.00 -9.51
CA ALA A 47 -25.30 8.61 -10.60
C ALA A 47 -23.83 8.82 -10.17
N TRP A 48 -23.60 9.37 -8.98
CA TRP A 48 -22.26 9.53 -8.42
C TRP A 48 -21.54 8.19 -8.26
N ILE A 49 -22.21 7.18 -7.68
CA ILE A 49 -21.64 5.84 -7.52
C ILE A 49 -21.23 5.27 -8.89
N SER A 50 -22.08 5.39 -9.90
CA SER A 50 -21.82 4.86 -11.24
C SER A 50 -20.61 5.54 -11.90
N GLU A 51 -20.50 6.87 -11.77
CA GLU A 51 -19.33 7.63 -12.23
C GLU A 51 -18.04 7.13 -11.57
N LYS A 52 -18.04 6.96 -10.24
CA LYS A 52 -16.86 6.50 -9.51
C LYS A 52 -16.51 5.04 -9.79
N GLN A 53 -17.50 4.16 -9.98
CA GLN A 53 -17.26 2.79 -10.40
C GLN A 53 -16.52 2.73 -11.74
N GLN A 54 -16.90 3.59 -12.70
CA GLN A 54 -16.21 3.68 -13.99
C GLN A 54 -14.78 4.21 -13.84
N LEU A 55 -14.52 5.16 -12.95
CA LEU A 55 -13.15 5.66 -12.71
C LEU A 55 -12.27 4.61 -12.05
N LEU A 56 -12.81 3.79 -11.14
CA LEU A 56 -12.05 2.75 -10.44
C LEU A 56 -11.77 1.50 -11.29
N SER A 57 -12.48 1.30 -12.41
CA SER A 57 -12.27 0.16 -13.31
C SER A 57 -10.99 0.25 -14.13
N VAL A 58 -10.34 1.42 -14.17
CA VAL A 58 -9.06 1.60 -14.86
C VAL A 58 -7.93 0.94 -14.06
N GLU A 59 -7.36 -0.14 -14.59
CA GLU A 59 -6.25 -0.87 -13.96
C GLU A 59 -4.88 -0.19 -14.20
N ASP A 60 -4.71 1.01 -13.63
CA ASP A 60 -3.42 1.70 -13.54
C ASP A 60 -2.98 1.79 -12.07
N TYR A 61 -1.80 1.22 -11.81
CA TYR A 61 -1.17 1.17 -10.49
C TYR A 61 0.18 1.91 -10.43
N GLY A 62 0.62 2.53 -11.53
CA GLY A 62 1.90 3.23 -11.64
C GLY A 62 3.11 2.32 -11.87
N ASP A 63 4.09 2.80 -12.61
CA ASP A 63 5.34 2.10 -12.96
C ASP A 63 6.57 2.59 -12.18
N THR A 64 6.42 3.68 -11.42
CA THR A 64 7.48 4.30 -10.62
C THR A 64 6.99 4.62 -9.21
N MET A 65 7.92 4.74 -8.27
CA MET A 65 7.62 5.14 -6.89
C MET A 65 6.84 6.45 -6.83
N ALA A 66 7.19 7.43 -7.67
CA ALA A 66 6.46 8.71 -7.70
C ALA A 66 5.04 8.55 -8.25
N ALA A 67 4.85 7.75 -9.31
CA ALA A 67 3.53 7.52 -9.90
C ALA A 67 2.58 6.80 -8.93
N VAL A 68 3.02 5.69 -8.31
CA VAL A 68 2.18 4.94 -7.37
C VAL A 68 1.82 5.77 -6.13
N GLN A 69 2.74 6.58 -5.61
CA GLN A 69 2.46 7.49 -4.49
C GLN A 69 1.44 8.58 -4.87
N GLY A 70 1.53 9.10 -6.10
CA GLY A 70 0.53 10.03 -6.63
C GLY A 70 -0.86 9.38 -6.75
N LEU A 71 -0.93 8.13 -7.20
CA LEU A 71 -2.18 7.37 -7.31
C LEU A 71 -2.76 7.03 -5.94
N LEU A 72 -1.94 6.63 -4.95
CA LEU A 72 -2.37 6.42 -3.57
C LEU A 72 -2.97 7.69 -2.98
N LYS A 73 -2.30 8.84 -3.15
CA LYS A 73 -2.83 10.12 -2.67
C LYS A 73 -4.17 10.50 -3.31
N LYS A 74 -4.34 10.26 -4.61
CA LYS A 74 -5.64 10.43 -5.29
C LYS A 74 -6.70 9.47 -4.74
N HIS A 75 -6.30 8.25 -4.41
CA HIS A 75 -7.19 7.25 -3.83
C HIS A 75 -7.63 7.64 -2.41
N ASP A 76 -6.73 8.16 -1.57
CA ASP A 76 -7.07 8.65 -0.22
C ASP A 76 -8.07 9.83 -0.28
N ALA A 77 -7.92 10.72 -1.27
CA ALA A 77 -8.91 11.78 -1.53
C ALA A 77 -10.28 11.18 -1.92
N PHE A 78 -10.28 10.19 -2.81
CA PHE A 78 -11.50 9.45 -3.16
C PHE A 78 -12.14 8.77 -1.93
N GLU A 79 -11.36 8.13 -1.05
CA GLU A 79 -11.90 7.49 0.16
C GLU A 79 -12.53 8.50 1.13
N THR A 80 -11.98 9.71 1.20
CA THR A 80 -12.54 10.81 1.97
C THR A 80 -13.91 11.22 1.43
N ASP A 81 -14.01 11.45 0.12
CA ASP A 81 -15.28 11.76 -0.54
C ASP A 81 -16.28 10.62 -0.38
N PHE A 82 -15.81 9.38 -0.56
CA PHE A 82 -16.62 8.17 -0.44
C PHE A 82 -17.26 8.02 0.94
N GLN A 83 -16.55 8.39 2.02
CA GLN A 83 -17.13 8.35 3.36
C GLN A 83 -18.29 9.35 3.51
N ALA A 84 -18.19 10.55 2.93
CA ALA A 84 -19.29 11.51 2.95
C ALA A 84 -20.51 11.04 2.14
N HIS A 85 -20.30 10.32 1.03
CA HIS A 85 -21.38 9.70 0.26
C HIS A 85 -22.01 8.50 0.96
N ARG A 86 -21.22 7.71 1.71
CA ARG A 86 -21.72 6.59 2.52
C ARG A 86 -22.70 7.08 3.60
N GLU A 87 -22.37 8.15 4.31
CA GLU A 87 -23.29 8.73 5.29
C GLU A 87 -24.58 9.26 4.63
N ARG A 88 -24.48 9.93 3.47
CA ARG A 88 -25.68 10.35 2.72
C ARG A 88 -26.56 9.19 2.28
N CYS A 89 -25.98 8.11 1.77
CA CYS A 89 -26.73 6.91 1.41
C CYS A 89 -27.44 6.29 2.63
N LYS A 90 -26.79 6.32 3.80
CA LYS A 90 -27.39 5.88 5.06
C LYS A 90 -28.59 6.76 5.43
N ASP A 91 -28.45 8.08 5.40
CA ASP A 91 -29.55 9.01 5.68
C ASP A 91 -30.74 8.82 4.71
N ILE A 92 -30.45 8.58 3.42
CA ILE A 92 -31.48 8.29 2.41
C ILE A 92 -32.19 6.97 2.73
N ASN A 93 -31.45 5.92 3.11
CA ASN A 93 -32.04 4.63 3.49
C ASN A 93 -32.91 4.75 4.75
N GLU A 94 -32.47 5.50 5.76
CA GLU A 94 -33.26 5.77 6.97
C GLU A 94 -34.54 6.53 6.64
N ALA A 95 -34.45 7.58 5.81
CA ALA A 95 -35.62 8.33 5.34
C ALA A 95 -36.59 7.44 4.53
N GLY A 96 -36.07 6.60 3.64
CA GLY A 96 -36.88 5.64 2.88
C GLY A 96 -37.59 4.64 3.79
N GLN A 97 -36.89 4.09 4.78
CA GLN A 97 -37.49 3.17 5.75
C GLN A 97 -38.59 3.86 6.58
N GLN A 98 -38.42 5.14 6.92
CA GLN A 98 -39.45 5.91 7.61
C GLN A 98 -40.71 6.07 6.75
N LEU A 99 -40.58 6.34 5.44
CA LEU A 99 -41.73 6.41 4.53
C LEU A 99 -42.49 5.08 4.45
N VAL A 100 -41.78 3.96 4.51
CA VAL A 100 -42.40 2.62 4.57
C VAL A 100 -43.18 2.44 5.88
N VAL A 101 -42.60 2.83 7.01
CA VAL A 101 -43.25 2.77 8.33
C VAL A 101 -44.49 3.65 8.39
N ASP A 102 -44.44 4.83 7.77
CA ASP A 102 -45.55 5.79 7.70
C ASP A 102 -46.69 5.32 6.78
N GLY A 103 -46.54 4.17 6.11
CA GLY A 103 -47.58 3.57 5.28
C GLY A 103 -47.69 4.16 3.89
N ASN A 104 -46.61 4.74 3.35
CA ASN A 104 -46.58 5.26 1.99
C ASN A 104 -46.99 4.18 0.98
N HIS A 105 -47.90 4.51 0.06
CA HIS A 105 -48.42 3.56 -0.92
C HIS A 105 -47.38 3.04 -1.94
N HIS A 106 -46.16 3.56 -1.95
CA HIS A 106 -45.00 3.09 -2.72
C HIS A 106 -44.00 2.24 -1.90
N ALA A 107 -44.38 1.73 -0.73
CA ALA A 107 -43.50 1.02 0.20
C ALA A 107 -42.60 -0.06 -0.44
N ASP A 108 -43.13 -0.90 -1.34
CA ASP A 108 -42.37 -1.95 -2.02
C ASP A 108 -41.26 -1.36 -2.89
N SER A 109 -41.58 -0.32 -3.65
CA SER A 109 -40.62 0.39 -4.51
C SER A 109 -39.55 1.07 -3.67
N ILE A 110 -39.92 1.75 -2.60
CA ILE A 110 -38.98 2.42 -1.69
C ILE A 110 -37.98 1.39 -1.12
N SER A 111 -38.49 0.27 -0.60
CA SER A 111 -37.67 -0.82 -0.06
C SER A 111 -36.71 -1.37 -1.10
N GLN A 112 -37.19 -1.60 -2.33
CA GLN A 112 -36.36 -2.07 -3.44
C GLN A 112 -35.26 -1.07 -3.81
N ARG A 113 -35.57 0.23 -3.87
CA ARG A 113 -34.60 1.29 -4.19
C ARG A 113 -33.53 1.44 -3.11
N CYS A 114 -33.89 1.37 -1.83
CA CYS A 114 -32.92 1.35 -0.73
C CYS A 114 -31.95 0.16 -0.83
N GLN A 115 -32.48 -1.04 -1.10
CA GLN A 115 -31.65 -2.24 -1.28
C GLN A 115 -30.71 -2.12 -2.48
N GLN A 116 -31.18 -1.58 -3.60
CA GLN A 116 -30.35 -1.36 -4.80
C GLN A 116 -29.24 -0.35 -4.54
N LEU A 117 -29.55 0.78 -3.89
CA LEU A 117 -28.57 1.79 -3.52
C LEU A 117 -27.48 1.20 -2.62
N GLN A 118 -27.88 0.44 -1.59
CA GLN A 118 -26.94 -0.23 -0.69
C GLN A 118 -26.03 -1.22 -1.44
N ALA A 119 -26.60 -2.06 -2.30
CA ALA A 119 -25.82 -3.02 -3.08
C ALA A 119 -24.80 -2.33 -4.01
N LYS A 120 -25.17 -1.21 -4.64
CA LYS A 120 -24.26 -0.40 -5.46
C LYS A 120 -23.13 0.21 -4.63
N LEU A 121 -23.44 0.71 -3.44
CA LEU A 121 -22.46 1.29 -2.51
C LEU A 121 -21.47 0.23 -2.02
N ASP A 122 -21.95 -0.97 -1.67
CA ASP A 122 -21.12 -2.09 -1.22
C ASP A 122 -20.19 -2.57 -2.35
N ASN A 123 -20.68 -2.62 -3.59
CA ASN A 123 -19.83 -2.93 -4.74
C ASN A 123 -18.75 -1.86 -4.98
N LEU A 124 -19.09 -0.58 -4.85
CA LEU A 124 -18.10 0.50 -4.95
C LEU A 124 -17.04 0.39 -3.83
N ALA A 125 -17.44 0.07 -2.59
CA ALA A 125 -16.53 -0.18 -1.49
C ALA A 125 -15.57 -1.35 -1.79
N ALA A 126 -16.09 -2.45 -2.33
CA ALA A 126 -15.27 -3.60 -2.70
C ALA A 126 -14.28 -3.28 -3.82
N LEU A 127 -14.69 -2.51 -4.84
CA LEU A 127 -13.81 -2.02 -5.90
C LEU A 127 -12.72 -1.11 -5.37
N ALA A 128 -13.06 -0.17 -4.50
CA ALA A 128 -12.12 0.72 -3.85
C ALA A 128 -11.08 -0.04 -3.03
N GLY A 129 -11.53 -0.98 -2.18
CA GLY A 129 -10.65 -1.81 -1.37
C GLY A 129 -9.69 -2.66 -2.21
N ARG A 130 -10.18 -3.27 -3.30
CA ARG A 130 -9.32 -4.01 -4.25
C ARG A 130 -8.29 -3.10 -4.92
N ARG A 131 -8.69 -1.91 -5.37
CA ARG A 131 -7.77 -0.94 -5.98
C ARG A 131 -6.69 -0.51 -4.99
N LYS A 132 -7.06 -0.19 -3.74
CA LYS A 132 -6.11 0.18 -2.68
C LYS A 132 -5.11 -0.93 -2.42
N ALA A 133 -5.59 -2.17 -2.29
CA ALA A 133 -4.72 -3.33 -2.08
C ALA A 133 -3.69 -3.46 -3.22
N LYS A 134 -4.12 -3.37 -4.48
CA LYS A 134 -3.20 -3.42 -5.64
C LYS A 134 -2.21 -2.25 -5.69
N LEU A 135 -2.62 -1.04 -5.32
CA LEU A 135 -1.71 0.12 -5.25
C LEU A 135 -0.66 -0.05 -4.15
N VAL A 136 -1.05 -0.53 -2.97
CA VAL A 136 -0.13 -0.79 -1.84
C VAL A 136 0.84 -1.92 -2.19
N ASP A 137 0.33 -3.01 -2.78
CA ASP A 137 1.12 -4.16 -3.23
C ASP A 137 2.18 -3.74 -4.25
N ASN A 138 1.78 -2.98 -5.29
CA ASN A 138 2.70 -2.45 -6.28
C ASN A 138 3.71 -1.46 -5.69
N SER A 139 3.30 -0.61 -4.73
CA SER A 139 4.21 0.29 -4.04
C SER A 139 5.28 -0.48 -3.25
N ALA A 140 4.91 -1.56 -2.58
CA ALA A 140 5.85 -2.40 -1.85
C ALA A 140 6.84 -3.11 -2.80
N TYR A 141 6.35 -3.58 -3.96
CA TYR A 141 7.20 -4.17 -5.00
C TYR A 141 8.21 -3.17 -5.56
N LEU A 142 7.77 -1.97 -5.94
CA LEU A 142 8.67 -0.93 -6.45
C LEU A 142 9.69 -0.48 -5.39
N GLN A 143 9.31 -0.47 -4.11
CA GLN A 143 10.22 -0.20 -3.00
C GLN A 143 11.30 -1.28 -2.88
N PHE A 144 10.92 -2.56 -2.96
CA PHE A 144 11.87 -3.67 -2.98
C PHE A 144 12.85 -3.54 -4.15
N MET A 145 12.35 -3.30 -5.37
CA MET A 145 13.17 -3.17 -6.57
C MET A 145 14.19 -2.05 -6.44
N TRP A 146 13.75 -0.87 -6.01
CA TRP A 146 14.64 0.27 -5.80
C TRP A 146 15.69 0.00 -4.71
N LYS A 147 15.30 -0.62 -3.59
CA LYS A 147 16.25 -0.98 -2.52
C LYS A 147 17.26 -2.02 -2.99
N ALA A 148 16.84 -2.99 -3.80
CA ALA A 148 17.75 -3.96 -4.40
C ALA A 148 18.76 -3.28 -5.33
N ASP A 149 18.33 -2.35 -6.19
CA ASP A 149 19.25 -1.56 -7.04
C ASP A 149 20.30 -0.79 -6.21
N VAL A 150 19.86 -0.16 -5.12
CA VAL A 150 20.76 0.57 -4.20
C VAL A 150 21.79 -0.38 -3.58
N VAL A 151 21.35 -1.56 -3.13
CA VAL A 151 22.25 -2.58 -2.56
C VAL A 151 23.22 -3.11 -3.62
N GLU A 152 22.76 -3.43 -4.82
CA GLU A 152 23.59 -3.92 -5.91
C GLU A 152 24.67 -2.90 -6.31
N SER A 153 24.30 -1.63 -6.39
CA SER A 153 25.23 -0.52 -6.69
C SER A 153 26.28 -0.38 -5.59
N TRP A 154 25.87 -0.43 -4.32
CA TRP A 154 26.78 -0.37 -3.19
C TRP A 154 27.75 -1.57 -3.18
N ILE A 155 27.26 -2.79 -3.42
CA ILE A 155 28.10 -3.98 -3.51
C ILE A 155 29.11 -3.84 -4.65
N ALA A 156 28.66 -3.36 -5.82
CA ALA A 156 29.54 -3.14 -6.97
C ALA A 156 30.71 -2.20 -6.65
N ASP A 157 30.44 -1.09 -5.93
CA ASP A 157 31.47 -0.17 -5.46
C ASP A 157 32.47 -0.87 -4.53
N LYS A 158 31.99 -1.64 -3.54
CA LYS A 158 32.85 -2.35 -2.58
C LYS A 158 33.64 -3.50 -3.19
N GLU A 159 33.11 -4.19 -4.19
CA GLU A 159 33.85 -5.20 -4.95
C GLU A 159 35.09 -4.60 -5.64
N THR A 160 35.06 -3.34 -6.07
CA THR A 160 36.24 -2.70 -6.66
C THR A 160 37.36 -2.52 -5.63
N HIS A 161 37.01 -2.21 -4.38
CA HIS A 161 37.99 -2.03 -3.31
C HIS A 161 38.69 -3.33 -2.93
N VAL A 162 37.94 -4.44 -2.83
CA VAL A 162 38.48 -5.74 -2.40
C VAL A 162 39.41 -6.35 -3.45
N LYS A 163 39.23 -6.04 -4.73
CA LYS A 163 40.09 -6.49 -5.83
C LYS A 163 41.49 -5.86 -5.86
N SER A 164 41.79 -4.90 -4.99
CA SER A 164 43.12 -4.30 -4.92
C SER A 164 44.19 -5.33 -4.54
N GLU A 165 45.23 -5.45 -5.37
CA GLU A 165 46.39 -6.33 -5.16
C GLU A 165 47.49 -5.69 -4.29
N GLU A 166 47.20 -4.58 -3.60
CA GLU A 166 48.15 -3.91 -2.71
C GLU A 166 48.18 -4.60 -1.33
N PHE A 167 49.33 -5.18 -0.99
CA PHE A 167 49.56 -5.89 0.29
C PHE A 167 50.66 -5.27 1.16
N GLY A 168 51.16 -4.09 0.81
CA GLY A 168 52.24 -3.40 1.52
C GLY A 168 53.63 -3.96 1.19
N ARG A 169 54.66 -3.21 1.57
CA ARG A 169 56.08 -3.49 1.25
C ARG A 169 56.99 -3.58 2.48
N ASP A 170 56.45 -3.28 3.65
CA ASP A 170 57.11 -3.27 4.95
C ASP A 170 56.06 -3.43 6.06
N LEU A 171 56.47 -3.73 7.29
CA LEU A 171 55.55 -4.01 8.41
C LEU A 171 54.56 -2.87 8.65
N SER A 172 55.02 -1.61 8.57
CA SER A 172 54.21 -0.41 8.80
C SER A 172 53.11 -0.23 7.74
N SER A 173 53.44 -0.43 6.46
CA SER A 173 52.47 -0.35 5.36
C SER A 173 51.45 -1.48 5.44
N VAL A 174 51.84 -2.70 5.83
CA VAL A 174 50.89 -3.81 6.04
C VAL A 174 49.97 -3.52 7.22
N GLN A 175 50.49 -3.03 8.35
CA GLN A 175 49.68 -2.62 9.51
C GLN A 175 48.65 -1.55 9.12
N THR A 176 49.07 -0.55 8.35
CA THR A 176 48.16 0.49 7.83
C THR A 176 47.05 -0.10 6.97
N LEU A 177 47.37 -1.05 6.08
CA LEU A 177 46.38 -1.74 5.25
C LEU A 177 45.44 -2.62 6.07
N LEU A 178 45.92 -3.27 7.12
CA LEU A 178 45.08 -4.06 8.04
C LEU A 178 44.07 -3.17 8.78
N THR A 179 44.48 -2.02 9.29
CA THR A 179 43.55 -1.07 9.93
C THR A 179 42.49 -0.56 8.95
N LYS A 180 42.88 -0.29 7.69
CA LYS A 180 41.92 0.05 6.63
C LYS A 180 40.95 -1.11 6.35
N GLN A 181 41.44 -2.35 6.32
CA GLN A 181 40.62 -3.55 6.13
C GLN A 181 39.64 -3.75 7.29
N GLU A 182 40.05 -3.54 8.54
CA GLU A 182 39.15 -3.60 9.71
C GLU A 182 38.04 -2.54 9.64
N THR A 183 38.37 -1.34 9.19
CA THR A 183 37.39 -0.25 9.00
C THR A 183 36.41 -0.61 7.87
N PHE A 184 36.90 -1.22 6.80
CA PHE A 184 36.09 -1.72 5.71
C PHE A 184 35.13 -2.83 6.17
N ASP A 185 35.64 -3.84 6.90
CA ASP A 185 34.83 -4.93 7.46
C ASP A 185 33.74 -4.41 8.40
N ALA A 186 34.06 -3.43 9.25
CA ALA A 186 33.06 -2.79 10.11
C ALA A 186 31.95 -2.10 9.29
N GLY A 187 32.32 -1.47 8.16
CA GLY A 187 31.37 -0.91 7.20
C GLY A 187 30.49 -1.97 6.53
N LEU A 188 31.03 -3.16 6.21
CA LEU A 188 30.25 -4.28 5.70
C LEU A 188 29.19 -4.72 6.72
N THR A 189 29.59 -4.92 7.98
CA THR A 189 28.67 -5.31 9.06
C THR A 189 27.55 -4.28 9.27
N ALA A 190 27.88 -2.99 9.24
CA ALA A 190 26.86 -1.93 9.34
C ALA A 190 25.86 -2.00 8.17
N PHE A 191 26.37 -2.17 6.95
CA PHE A 191 25.53 -2.25 5.76
C PHE A 191 24.68 -3.52 5.68
N GLU A 192 25.11 -4.62 6.29
CA GLU A 192 24.31 -5.85 6.37
C GLU A 192 22.95 -5.59 7.04
N HIS A 193 22.95 -4.83 8.13
CA HIS A 193 21.74 -4.47 8.85
C HIS A 193 20.86 -3.48 8.08
N GLU A 194 21.45 -2.47 7.46
CA GLU A 194 20.71 -1.41 6.77
C GLU A 194 20.22 -1.79 5.37
N GLY A 195 21.01 -2.55 4.64
CA GLY A 195 20.76 -2.94 3.26
C GLY A 195 20.21 -4.35 3.13
N ILE A 196 21.01 -5.36 3.53
CA ILE A 196 20.72 -6.77 3.27
C ILE A 196 19.50 -7.26 4.04
N GLN A 197 19.42 -6.97 5.34
CA GLN A 197 18.27 -7.33 6.16
C GLN A 197 17.00 -6.59 5.71
N ASN A 198 17.14 -5.33 5.27
CA ASN A 198 16.02 -4.53 4.77
C ASN A 198 15.40 -5.13 3.49
N ILE A 199 16.21 -5.43 2.47
CA ILE A 199 15.69 -6.05 1.23
C ILE A 199 15.13 -7.46 1.51
N THR A 200 15.68 -8.17 2.49
CA THR A 200 15.19 -9.49 2.89
C THR A 200 13.81 -9.39 3.53
N ALA A 201 13.61 -8.44 4.45
CA ALA A 201 12.32 -8.19 5.08
C ALA A 201 11.26 -7.75 4.05
N LEU A 202 11.60 -6.85 3.13
CA LEU A 202 10.69 -6.43 2.05
C LEU A 202 10.30 -7.59 1.14
N LYS A 203 11.27 -8.43 0.76
CA LYS A 203 11.01 -9.66 0.02
C LYS A 203 10.07 -10.57 0.81
N ASP A 204 10.33 -10.82 2.09
CA ASP A 204 9.50 -11.71 2.93
C ASP A 204 8.07 -11.21 3.05
N GLN A 205 7.89 -9.89 3.19
CA GLN A 205 6.58 -9.26 3.19
C GLN A 205 5.82 -9.50 1.88
N LEU A 206 6.48 -9.31 0.73
CA LEU A 206 5.87 -9.52 -0.59
C LEU A 206 5.52 -11.00 -0.85
N ILE A 207 6.38 -11.93 -0.41
CA ILE A 207 6.11 -13.36 -0.53
C ILE A 207 4.96 -13.78 0.40
N ALA A 208 4.95 -13.30 1.64
CA ALA A 208 3.84 -13.56 2.57
C ALA A 208 2.50 -13.00 2.06
N ALA A 209 2.54 -11.91 1.29
CA ALA A 209 1.38 -11.33 0.63
C ALA A 209 0.96 -12.08 -0.66
N ASN A 210 1.68 -13.12 -1.08
CA ASN A 210 1.49 -13.81 -2.36
C ASN A 210 1.54 -12.87 -3.57
N HIS A 211 2.49 -11.94 -3.60
CA HIS A 211 2.65 -10.99 -4.69
C HIS A 211 2.80 -11.70 -6.06
N ASP A 212 2.18 -11.18 -7.12
CA ASP A 212 2.14 -11.82 -8.45
C ASP A 212 3.55 -12.05 -9.04
N GLN A 213 4.50 -11.16 -8.73
CA GLN A 213 5.91 -11.24 -9.14
C GLN A 213 6.81 -12.03 -8.16
N SER A 214 6.25 -12.87 -7.28
CA SER A 214 7.02 -13.66 -6.30
C SER A 214 8.23 -14.41 -6.89
N PRO A 215 8.14 -15.08 -8.06
CA PRO A 215 9.30 -15.76 -8.65
C PRO A 215 10.45 -14.80 -8.99
N ALA A 216 10.14 -13.63 -9.55
CA ALA A 216 11.15 -12.63 -9.92
C ALA A 216 11.78 -11.98 -8.68
N ILE A 217 10.97 -11.70 -7.65
CA ILE A 217 11.43 -11.16 -6.37
C ILE A 217 12.41 -12.12 -5.70
N LEU A 218 12.07 -13.42 -5.64
CA LEU A 218 12.93 -14.46 -5.06
C LEU A 218 14.25 -14.59 -5.83
N GLN A 219 14.18 -14.65 -7.16
CA GLN A 219 15.38 -14.75 -8.00
C GLN A 219 16.30 -13.56 -7.78
N ARG A 220 15.75 -12.34 -7.85
CA ARG A 220 16.54 -11.13 -7.67
C ARG A 220 17.17 -11.07 -6.28
N HIS A 221 16.42 -11.38 -5.23
CA HIS A 221 16.96 -11.43 -3.88
C HIS A 221 18.10 -12.45 -3.78
N ALA A 222 17.95 -13.65 -4.34
CA ALA A 222 18.99 -14.67 -4.35
C ALA A 222 20.27 -14.19 -5.05
N ASP A 223 20.15 -13.51 -6.19
CA ASP A 223 21.29 -12.95 -6.93
C ASP A 223 22.05 -11.90 -6.10
N VAL A 224 21.33 -11.01 -5.42
CA VAL A 224 21.93 -10.00 -4.53
C VAL A 224 22.64 -10.66 -3.34
N ILE A 225 22.01 -11.65 -2.70
CA ILE A 225 22.60 -12.37 -1.58
C ILE A 225 23.85 -13.15 -2.00
N ALA A 226 23.83 -13.80 -3.17
CA ALA A 226 25.00 -14.51 -3.68
C ALA A 226 26.18 -13.55 -3.91
N ARG A 227 25.91 -12.36 -4.46
CA ARG A 227 26.92 -11.31 -4.66
C ARG A 227 27.45 -10.75 -3.34
N TRP A 228 26.57 -10.56 -2.36
CA TRP A 228 26.93 -10.15 -1.00
C TRP A 228 27.84 -11.17 -0.31
N GLN A 229 27.48 -12.46 -0.35
CA GLN A 229 28.29 -13.54 0.23
C GLN A 229 29.66 -13.63 -0.43
N LYS A 230 29.73 -13.44 -1.75
CA LYS A 230 31.01 -13.38 -2.47
C LYS A 230 31.87 -12.21 -2.01
N LEU A 231 31.30 -11.00 -1.88
CA LEU A 231 32.02 -9.83 -1.38
C LEU A 231 32.61 -10.08 0.02
N LEU A 232 31.84 -10.70 0.93
CA LEU A 232 32.32 -11.07 2.26
C LEU A 232 33.49 -12.07 2.19
N ALA A 233 33.38 -13.10 1.35
CA ALA A 233 34.43 -14.09 1.16
C ALA A 233 35.71 -13.46 0.57
N ASP A 234 35.58 -12.58 -0.42
CA ASP A 234 36.71 -11.87 -1.03
C ASP A 234 37.37 -10.93 0.01
N SER A 235 36.58 -10.27 0.86
CA SER A 235 37.07 -9.39 1.94
C SER A 235 37.89 -10.18 2.96
N ASP A 236 37.37 -11.32 3.44
CA ASP A 236 38.08 -12.19 4.37
C ASP A 236 39.37 -12.75 3.73
N ALA A 237 39.30 -13.23 2.48
CA ALA A 237 40.48 -13.73 1.77
C ALA A 237 41.60 -12.68 1.68
N ARG A 238 41.25 -11.42 1.43
CA ARG A 238 42.20 -10.29 1.44
C ARG A 238 42.79 -10.07 2.83
N LYS A 239 41.95 -10.05 3.87
CA LYS A 239 42.39 -9.90 5.27
C LYS A 239 43.36 -11.01 5.68
N GLN A 240 43.05 -12.27 5.38
CA GLN A 240 43.94 -13.41 5.64
C GLN A 240 45.27 -13.28 4.91
N ARG A 241 45.29 -12.70 3.71
CA ARG A 241 46.54 -12.44 2.97
C ARG A 241 47.36 -11.32 3.60
N LEU A 242 46.74 -10.24 4.06
CA LEU A 242 47.41 -9.16 4.79
C LEU A 242 48.01 -9.66 6.12
N LEU A 243 47.28 -10.47 6.88
CA LEU A 243 47.77 -11.07 8.12
C LEU A 243 48.99 -11.97 7.89
N ARG A 244 48.96 -12.80 6.83
CA ARG A 244 50.13 -13.60 6.43
C ARG A 244 51.33 -12.73 6.07
N MET A 245 51.12 -11.63 5.34
CA MET A 245 52.19 -10.70 4.97
C MET A 245 52.77 -9.99 6.21
N GLN A 246 51.92 -9.61 7.16
CA GLN A 246 52.34 -9.00 8.42
C GLN A 246 53.26 -9.95 9.20
N GLU A 247 52.88 -11.22 9.31
CA GLU A 247 53.68 -12.25 9.97
C GLU A 247 55.02 -12.48 9.26
N GLN A 248 55.04 -12.50 7.92
CA GLN A 248 56.28 -12.59 7.15
C GLN A 248 57.23 -11.42 7.42
N PHE A 249 56.73 -10.18 7.40
CA PHE A 249 57.57 -9.01 7.71
C PHE A 249 58.07 -9.02 9.15
N ARG A 250 57.24 -9.44 10.11
CA ARG A 250 57.65 -9.58 11.50
C ARG A 250 58.81 -10.58 11.66
N GLN A 251 58.72 -11.74 11.00
CA GLN A 251 59.79 -12.73 11.01
C GLN A 251 61.08 -12.19 10.37
N ILE A 252 60.96 -11.45 9.27
CA ILE A 252 62.12 -10.80 8.62
C ILE A 252 62.80 -9.80 9.57
N GLU A 253 62.03 -8.94 10.24
CA GLU A 253 62.57 -7.99 11.22
C GLU A 253 63.24 -8.70 12.41
N GLU A 254 62.66 -9.79 12.92
CA GLU A 254 63.26 -10.61 13.98
C GLU A 254 64.58 -11.26 13.55
N LEU A 255 64.67 -11.76 12.30
CA LEU A 255 65.90 -12.29 11.73
C LEU A 255 66.97 -11.20 11.58
N PHE A 256 66.61 -10.02 11.09
CA PHE A 256 67.52 -8.87 11.02
C PHE A 256 68.04 -8.46 12.40
N LEU A 257 67.16 -8.39 13.39
CA LEU A 257 67.54 -8.07 14.77
C LEU A 257 68.50 -9.12 15.34
N THR A 258 68.21 -10.41 15.10
CA THR A 258 69.07 -11.52 15.54
C THR A 258 70.43 -11.49 14.86
N PHE A 259 70.46 -11.22 13.55
CA PHE A 259 71.69 -11.05 12.79
C PHE A 259 72.51 -9.87 13.32
N ALA A 260 71.87 -8.71 13.54
CA ALA A 260 72.52 -7.51 14.08
C ALA A 260 73.15 -7.78 15.46
N LYS A 261 72.42 -8.45 16.36
CA LYS A 261 72.92 -8.86 17.69
C LYS A 261 74.13 -9.79 17.60
N LYS A 262 74.11 -10.76 16.68
CA LYS A 262 75.24 -11.67 16.47
C LYS A 262 76.43 -10.92 15.88
N ALA A 263 76.23 -10.07 14.89
CA ALA A 263 77.28 -9.26 14.26
C ALA A 263 77.95 -8.31 15.27
N SER A 264 77.18 -7.67 16.15
CA SER A 264 77.73 -6.82 17.22
C SER A 264 78.53 -7.58 18.27
N ALA A 265 78.36 -8.90 18.39
CA ALA A 265 79.15 -9.73 19.31
C ALA A 265 80.53 -10.12 18.74
N PHE A 266 80.79 -9.84 17.46
CA PHE A 266 82.08 -10.07 16.78
C PHE A 266 82.93 -8.80 16.65
N ASN A 267 82.41 -7.64 17.03
CA ASN A 267 83.12 -6.35 17.12
C ASN A 267 83.41 -6.01 18.58
#